data_AF-A5DRR2-F1
#
_entry.id   AF-A5DRR2-F1
#
_cell.length_a   1.000
_cell.length_b   1.000
_cell.length_c   1.000
_cell.angle_alpha   90.00
_cell.angle_beta   90.00
_cell.angle_gamma   90.00
#
_symmetry.space_group_name_H-M   'P 1'
#
loop_
_entity.id
_entity.type
_entity.pdbx_description
1 polymer ?
#
loop_
_entity_poly.entity_id
_entity_poly.type
_entity_poly.pdbx_seq_one_letter_code
_entity_poly.pdbx_strand_id
1 'polypeptide(L)'
;MDGKKPTQNPSKKIYDATDLKNFEQSIAFHRLQQILKDIVLAVQGIKIPPGVLDPNIVTRINGNTISSAALFIPVVEPIENFTPHVEQILSILKRLNDIIDETPRFEGPTRFGNIAYRSWHDKVEAELPTLTSEFLKFNDNNNDANGENHSKLIGEATYYLANSFGSKMRLDYGTGHELSFVAFLGGLMHFKFIAPTGLELLTIFSKYYDLARRLILVYNLEPAGSHGVWGLDDHFHLIYILGASQFCEDKFAPSVRTALSKQTILGHRLSNLYVNAVAFIFKLKSGPFHEHSPIISDIHTNVLLWVKVRQGLMKMYMVEVFGKFPVIQHFWFGEYLYPWKHAQTKLALPVIQRDREDGEEEKEEDREREEREKLFDPTRSAGVIKAMKMPTKSKSNIPMTAAPWANSNRFRDSPFTKR
;
A
#
# COMPACT_ATOMS: atom_id res chain seq x y z
N MET A 1 30.23 -0.89 -31.76
CA MET A 1 29.77 -2.10 -31.05
C MET A 1 29.82 -1.79 -29.57
N ASP A 2 28.71 -1.34 -29.00
CA ASP A 2 28.52 -1.30 -27.55
C ASP A 2 27.18 -1.98 -27.28
N GLY A 3 27.24 -3.29 -27.09
CA GLY A 3 26.09 -4.09 -26.70
C GLY A 3 25.76 -3.77 -25.25
N LYS A 4 24.93 -2.74 -25.02
CA LYS A 4 24.21 -2.60 -23.75
C LYS A 4 23.38 -3.88 -23.57
N LYS A 5 23.84 -4.79 -22.72
CA LYS A 5 23.01 -5.88 -22.22
C LYS A 5 21.72 -5.25 -21.69
N PRO A 6 20.53 -5.75 -22.06
CA PRO A 6 19.29 -5.22 -21.53
C PRO A 6 19.34 -5.30 -20.01
N THR A 7 18.97 -4.21 -19.33
CA THR A 7 18.69 -4.20 -17.90
C THR A 7 17.76 -5.38 -17.62
N GLN A 8 18.22 -6.38 -16.86
CA GLN A 8 17.35 -7.49 -16.47
C GLN A 8 16.29 -6.92 -15.52
N ASN A 9 15.11 -6.68 -16.06
CA ASN A 9 13.96 -6.26 -15.28
C ASN A 9 13.52 -7.42 -14.38
N PRO A 10 12.88 -7.14 -13.23
CA PRO A 10 12.18 -8.15 -12.45
C PRO A 10 11.32 -9.06 -13.33
N SER A 11 11.20 -10.32 -12.94
CA SER A 11 10.39 -11.30 -13.67
C SER A 11 9.38 -11.99 -12.76
N LYS A 12 8.23 -12.37 -13.32
CA LYS A 12 7.18 -13.11 -12.62
C LYS A 12 7.69 -14.49 -12.21
N LYS A 13 7.51 -14.84 -10.93
CA LYS A 13 7.90 -16.15 -10.35
C LYS A 13 6.77 -16.88 -9.62
N ILE A 14 5.68 -16.18 -9.31
CA ILE A 14 4.49 -16.73 -8.66
C ILE A 14 3.39 -16.76 -9.71
N TYR A 15 2.96 -17.96 -10.10
CA TYR A 15 1.96 -18.20 -11.14
C TYR A 15 0.70 -18.88 -10.57
N ASP A 16 0.82 -19.57 -9.43
CA ASP A 16 -0.33 -20.08 -8.70
C ASP A 16 -0.10 -20.11 -7.17
N ALA A 17 -1.13 -20.50 -6.42
CA ALA A 17 -1.09 -20.54 -4.95
C ALA A 17 -0.08 -21.54 -4.37
N THR A 18 0.35 -22.55 -5.13
CA THR A 18 1.36 -23.52 -4.67
C THR A 18 2.77 -22.92 -4.63
N ASP A 19 3.02 -21.86 -5.41
CA ASP A 19 4.29 -21.14 -5.41
C ASP A 19 4.52 -20.34 -4.12
N LEU A 20 3.47 -20.08 -3.33
CA LEU A 20 3.58 -19.37 -2.05
C LEU A 20 4.55 -20.06 -1.08
N LYS A 21 4.61 -21.40 -1.11
CA LYS A 21 5.57 -22.15 -0.29
C LYS A 21 7.02 -21.86 -0.69
N ASN A 22 7.29 -21.68 -1.98
CA ASN A 22 8.62 -21.29 -2.47
C ASN A 22 8.90 -19.83 -2.11
N PHE A 23 7.91 -18.94 -2.26
CA PHE A 23 8.03 -17.55 -1.86
C PHE A 23 8.40 -17.42 -0.38
N GLU A 24 7.73 -18.12 0.52
CA GLU A 24 8.00 -18.11 1.97
C GLU A 24 9.43 -18.56 2.33
N GLN A 25 10.09 -19.34 1.45
CA GLN A 25 11.47 -19.80 1.63
C GLN A 25 12.49 -18.89 0.94
N SER A 26 12.03 -17.88 0.19
CA SER A 26 12.90 -17.03 -0.63
C SER A 26 13.64 -15.96 0.18
N ILE A 27 14.80 -15.54 -0.32
CA ILE A 27 15.52 -14.36 0.18
C ILE A 27 14.61 -13.13 0.13
N ALA A 28 13.85 -12.97 -0.97
CA ALA A 28 12.93 -11.86 -1.16
C ALA A 28 11.91 -11.75 -0.01
N PHE A 29 11.24 -12.84 0.35
CA PHE A 29 10.26 -12.86 1.44
C PHE A 29 10.85 -12.45 2.78
N HIS A 30 11.96 -13.07 3.19
CA HIS A 30 12.60 -12.72 4.46
C HIS A 30 13.13 -11.28 4.49
N ARG A 31 13.62 -10.78 3.36
CA ARG A 31 14.06 -9.39 3.21
C ARG A 31 12.88 -8.43 3.35
N LEU A 32 11.76 -8.68 2.67
CA LEU A 32 10.54 -7.88 2.78
C LEU A 32 9.98 -7.88 4.21
N GLN A 33 9.99 -9.03 4.89
CA GLN A 33 9.60 -9.14 6.30
C GLN A 33 10.47 -8.27 7.21
N GLN A 34 11.79 -8.33 7.04
CA GLN A 34 12.73 -7.56 7.85
C GLN A 34 12.59 -6.05 7.58
N ILE A 35 12.52 -5.67 6.31
CA ILE A 35 12.26 -4.28 5.87
C ILE A 35 10.98 -3.74 6.52
N LEU A 36 9.88 -4.50 6.43
CA LEU A 36 8.60 -4.08 6.99
C LEU A 36 8.73 -3.86 8.51
N LYS A 37 9.39 -4.77 9.22
CA LYS A 37 9.66 -4.62 10.67
C LYS A 37 10.49 -3.37 10.95
N ASP A 38 11.56 -3.14 10.19
CA ASP A 38 12.48 -2.02 10.39
C ASP A 38 11.76 -0.68 10.17
N ILE A 39 10.98 -0.55 9.09
CA ILE A 39 10.17 0.65 8.82
C ILE A 39 9.15 0.89 9.95
N VAL A 40 8.43 -0.15 10.35
CA VAL A 40 7.39 -0.04 11.39
C VAL A 40 7.97 0.39 12.72
N LEU A 41 9.15 -0.14 13.10
CA LEU A 41 9.84 0.27 14.33
C LEU A 41 10.44 1.66 14.23
N ALA A 42 10.98 2.05 13.07
CA ALA A 42 11.59 3.36 12.87
C ALA A 42 10.60 4.51 13.09
N VAL A 43 9.32 4.32 12.75
CA VAL A 43 8.28 5.36 12.90
C VAL A 43 7.59 5.37 14.28
N GLN A 44 8.01 4.50 15.19
CA GLN A 44 7.37 4.34 16.50
C GLN A 44 7.45 5.63 17.33
N GLY A 45 6.31 6.08 17.87
CA GLY A 45 6.24 7.27 18.72
C GLY A 45 6.47 8.61 18.00
N ILE A 46 6.59 8.62 16.66
CA ILE A 46 6.87 9.83 15.88
C ILE A 46 5.59 10.37 15.24
N LYS A 47 5.38 11.69 15.33
CA LYS A 47 4.27 12.40 14.68
C LYS A 47 4.72 12.94 13.33
N ILE A 48 3.80 12.99 12.37
CA ILE A 48 4.04 13.67 11.10
C ILE A 48 4.10 15.18 11.35
N PRO A 49 5.12 15.89 10.83
CA PRO A 49 5.18 17.35 10.89
C PRO A 49 3.99 18.00 10.21
N PRO A 50 3.51 19.16 10.70
CA PRO A 50 2.44 19.86 10.00
C PRO A 50 2.93 20.35 8.62
N GLY A 51 2.00 20.43 7.65
CA GLY A 51 2.30 20.79 6.25
C GLY A 51 2.74 19.62 5.37
N VAL A 52 3.04 18.45 5.94
CA VAL A 52 3.40 17.26 5.16
C VAL A 52 2.18 16.60 4.49
N LEU A 53 1.08 16.40 5.22
CA LEU A 53 -0.15 15.82 4.67
C LEU A 53 -1.09 16.91 4.15
N ASP A 54 -1.71 16.68 2.99
CA ASP A 54 -2.76 17.57 2.45
C ASP A 54 -4.12 17.32 3.12
N PRO A 55 -4.66 18.28 3.89
CA PRO A 55 -5.95 18.14 4.55
C PRO A 55 -7.14 17.98 3.58
N ASN A 56 -7.04 18.49 2.34
CA ASN A 56 -8.12 18.45 1.37
C ASN A 56 -8.37 17.04 0.83
N ILE A 57 -7.34 16.19 0.84
CA ILE A 57 -7.45 14.80 0.37
C ILE A 57 -8.35 13.99 1.29
N VAL A 58 -8.30 14.21 2.61
CA VAL A 58 -9.00 13.39 3.61
C VAL A 58 -10.18 14.08 4.30
N THR A 59 -10.37 15.39 4.13
CA THR A 59 -11.47 16.14 4.75
C THR A 59 -12.59 16.38 3.72
N ARG A 60 -13.86 16.16 4.10
CA ARG A 60 -15.02 16.60 3.29
C ARG A 60 -15.13 18.12 3.34
N ILE A 61 -15.16 18.77 2.18
CA ILE A 61 -15.49 20.20 2.07
C ILE A 61 -17.02 20.29 1.97
N ASN A 62 -17.70 20.56 3.09
CA ASN A 62 -19.13 20.86 3.05
C ASN A 62 -19.29 22.36 2.76
N GLY A 63 -20.09 22.70 1.74
CA GLY A 63 -20.31 24.07 1.29
C GLY A 63 -20.66 25.06 2.42
N ASN A 64 -20.09 26.27 2.30
CA ASN A 64 -20.36 27.50 3.04
C ASN A 64 -20.17 27.57 4.57
N THR A 65 -19.69 26.53 5.25
CA THR A 65 -19.10 26.69 6.59
C THR A 65 -17.83 25.86 6.72
N ILE A 66 -16.75 26.35 6.10
CA ILE A 66 -15.43 26.09 6.66
C ILE A 66 -15.43 26.86 7.98
N SER A 67 -15.59 26.17 9.12
CA SER A 67 -15.04 26.77 10.34
C SER A 67 -13.54 26.89 10.06
N SER A 68 -13.03 28.11 9.91
CA SER A 68 -11.62 28.39 9.58
C SER A 68 -10.65 27.66 10.53
N ALA A 69 -11.12 27.25 11.71
CA ALA A 69 -10.44 26.37 12.65
C ALA A 69 -10.16 24.94 12.13
N ALA A 70 -10.95 24.39 11.21
CA ALA A 70 -10.76 23.04 10.66
C ALA A 70 -9.67 22.95 9.57
N LEU A 71 -9.34 24.10 8.96
CA LEU A 71 -8.25 24.30 8.00
C LEU A 71 -7.09 25.10 8.62
N PHE A 72 -7.07 25.28 9.93
CA PHE A 72 -5.94 25.94 10.60
C PHE A 72 -4.71 25.04 10.46
N ILE A 73 -3.95 25.27 9.39
CA ILE A 73 -2.59 24.81 9.24
C ILE A 73 -1.78 25.87 9.98
N PRO A 74 -1.29 25.61 11.21
CA PRO A 74 -0.34 26.54 11.81
C PRO A 74 0.78 26.76 10.80
N VAL A 75 1.13 28.02 10.55
CA VAL A 75 2.34 28.36 9.79
C VAL A 75 3.49 27.71 10.53
N VAL A 76 4.09 26.68 9.95
CA VAL A 76 5.25 26.02 10.54
C VAL A 76 6.49 26.55 9.85
N GLU A 77 7.49 26.84 10.68
CA GLU A 77 8.90 26.93 10.29
C GLU A 77 9.23 25.83 9.27
N PRO A 78 10.10 26.11 8.27
CA PRO A 78 10.46 25.13 7.26
C PRO A 78 10.90 23.83 7.95
N ILE A 79 10.32 22.73 7.47
CA ILE A 79 10.61 21.39 7.97
C ILE A 79 12.14 21.21 7.99
N GLU A 80 12.63 20.60 9.06
CA GLU A 80 14.04 20.23 9.26
C GLU A 80 14.71 19.84 7.94
N ASN A 81 15.95 20.31 7.70
CA ASN A 81 16.73 19.95 6.52
C ASN A 81 16.75 18.42 6.37
N PHE A 82 15.94 17.89 5.45
CA PHE A 82 15.92 16.47 5.14
C PHE A 82 17.25 16.07 4.52
N THR A 83 17.63 14.80 4.66
CA THR A 83 18.80 14.31 3.96
C THR A 83 18.60 14.47 2.45
N PRO A 84 19.66 14.80 1.67
CA PRO A 84 19.52 15.05 0.23
C PRO A 84 18.86 13.90 -0.54
N HIS A 85 19.07 12.66 -0.06
CA HIS A 85 18.48 11.45 -0.64
C HIS A 85 16.95 11.44 -0.45
N VAL A 86 16.47 11.87 0.70
CA VAL A 86 15.04 11.97 1.01
C VAL A 86 14.41 13.10 0.20
N GLU A 87 15.07 14.26 0.08
CA GLU A 87 14.61 15.37 -0.76
C GLU A 87 14.41 14.95 -2.22
N GLN A 88 15.32 14.15 -2.77
CA GLN A 88 15.19 13.62 -4.13
C GLN A 88 13.99 12.68 -4.28
N ILE A 89 13.76 11.77 -3.33
CA ILE A 89 12.56 10.89 -3.34
C ILE A 89 11.29 11.74 -3.27
N LEU A 90 11.25 12.75 -2.40
CA LEU A 90 10.13 13.67 -2.28
C LEU A 90 9.91 14.47 -3.57
N SER A 91 10.99 14.88 -4.25
CA SER A 91 10.92 15.54 -5.56
C SER A 91 10.35 14.62 -6.64
N ILE A 92 10.73 13.33 -6.66
CA ILE A 92 10.14 12.34 -7.57
C ILE A 92 8.64 12.20 -7.29
N LEU A 93 8.23 11.99 -6.04
CA LEU A 93 6.82 11.89 -5.68
C LEU A 93 6.04 13.16 -6.04
N LYS A 94 6.64 14.34 -5.84
CA LYS A 94 6.07 15.61 -6.28
C LYS A 94 5.89 15.65 -7.80
N ARG A 95 6.89 15.24 -8.58
CA ARG A 95 6.79 15.21 -10.04
C ARG A 95 5.66 14.29 -10.49
N LEU A 96 5.57 13.07 -9.96
CA LEU A 96 4.49 12.13 -10.28
C LEU A 96 3.10 12.69 -9.92
N ASN A 97 3.03 13.45 -8.83
CA ASN A 97 1.84 14.16 -8.40
C ASN A 97 1.46 15.32 -9.33
N ASP A 98 2.44 16.08 -9.84
CA ASP A 98 2.22 17.15 -10.81
C ASP A 98 1.71 16.59 -12.16
N ILE A 99 2.15 15.39 -12.56
CA ILE A 99 1.67 14.71 -13.79
C ILE A 99 0.16 14.43 -13.73
N ILE A 100 -0.46 14.33 -12.54
CA ILE A 100 -1.92 14.23 -12.40
C ILE A 100 -2.59 15.49 -12.95
N ASP A 101 -2.04 16.65 -12.60
CA ASP A 101 -2.59 17.95 -13.03
C ASP A 101 -2.37 18.17 -14.54
N GLU A 102 -1.29 17.62 -15.10
CA GLU A 102 -1.02 17.58 -16.55
C GLU A 102 -1.88 16.54 -17.30
N THR A 103 -2.60 15.68 -16.59
CA THR A 103 -3.38 14.57 -17.16
C THR A 103 -4.82 14.62 -16.63
N PRO A 104 -5.58 15.66 -16.98
CA PRO A 104 -6.93 15.81 -16.48
C PRO A 104 -7.80 14.60 -16.86
N ARG A 105 -8.72 14.25 -15.96
CA ARG A 105 -9.71 13.18 -16.21
C ARG A 105 -10.54 13.49 -17.45
N PHE A 106 -10.89 12.45 -18.21
CA PHE A 106 -11.89 12.62 -19.27
C PHE A 106 -13.27 12.93 -18.70
N GLU A 107 -14.01 13.80 -19.37
CA GLU A 107 -15.38 14.18 -19.01
C GLU A 107 -16.39 13.06 -19.34
N GLY A 108 -17.49 13.01 -18.59
CA GLY A 108 -18.56 12.04 -18.76
C GLY A 108 -18.59 10.92 -17.72
N PRO A 109 -19.70 10.16 -17.64
CA PRO A 109 -19.85 9.05 -16.72
C PRO A 109 -19.00 7.86 -17.18
N THR A 110 -18.14 7.37 -16.31
CA THR A 110 -17.43 6.09 -16.50
C THR A 110 -18.00 5.07 -15.52
N ARG A 111 -18.31 3.86 -15.99
CA ARG A 111 -18.77 2.75 -15.12
C ARG A 111 -17.63 2.23 -14.23
N PHE A 112 -16.41 2.22 -14.78
CA PHE A 112 -15.16 1.82 -14.15
C PHE A 112 -14.25 3.04 -13.95
N GLY A 113 -12.97 2.80 -13.61
CA GLY A 113 -11.95 3.85 -13.54
C GLY A 113 -11.84 4.70 -14.82
N ASN A 114 -11.37 5.93 -14.65
CA ASN A 114 -11.19 6.89 -15.73
C ASN A 114 -9.96 6.52 -16.57
N ILE A 115 -10.15 6.35 -17.88
CA ILE A 115 -9.09 5.90 -18.79
C ILE A 115 -7.91 6.89 -18.91
N ALA A 116 -8.05 8.16 -18.50
CA ALA A 116 -6.94 9.12 -18.45
C ALA A 116 -5.80 8.63 -17.54
N TYR A 117 -6.10 7.73 -16.60
CA TYR A 117 -5.10 7.07 -15.77
C TYR A 117 -4.08 6.26 -16.57
N ARG A 118 -4.45 5.72 -17.74
CA ARG A 118 -3.50 5.06 -18.65
C ARG A 118 -2.48 6.04 -19.20
N SER A 119 -2.95 7.23 -19.60
CA SER A 119 -2.09 8.32 -20.06
C SER A 119 -1.19 8.86 -18.94
N TRP A 120 -1.67 8.86 -17.69
CA TRP A 120 -0.82 9.19 -16.54
C TRP A 120 0.32 8.17 -16.41
N HIS A 121 0.01 6.87 -16.46
CA HIS A 121 1.02 5.81 -16.46
C HIS A 121 1.99 5.91 -17.64
N ASP A 122 1.52 6.20 -18.86
CA ASP A 122 2.39 6.38 -20.04
C ASP A 122 3.44 7.47 -19.80
N LYS A 123 3.04 8.61 -19.20
CA LYS A 123 3.95 9.71 -18.86
C LYS A 123 4.93 9.31 -17.76
N VAL A 124 4.45 8.64 -16.71
CA VAL A 124 5.30 8.15 -15.62
C VAL A 124 6.34 7.16 -16.15
N GLU A 125 5.93 6.17 -16.94
CA GLU A 125 6.82 5.16 -17.55
C GLU A 125 7.90 5.80 -18.44
N ALA A 126 7.61 6.93 -19.08
CA ALA A 126 8.58 7.68 -19.88
C ALA A 126 9.60 8.47 -19.03
N GLU A 127 9.20 9.02 -17.89
CA GLU A 127 10.08 9.87 -17.04
C GLU A 127 10.85 9.09 -15.97
N LEU A 128 10.26 8.02 -15.44
CA LEU A 128 10.77 7.32 -14.25
C LEU A 128 12.17 6.71 -14.40
N PRO A 129 12.57 6.12 -15.55
CA PRO A 129 13.92 5.59 -15.72
C PRO A 129 15.01 6.66 -15.55
N THR A 130 14.76 7.87 -16.06
CA THR A 130 15.68 9.01 -15.93
C THR A 130 15.74 9.47 -14.48
N LEU A 131 14.59 9.71 -13.85
CA LEU A 131 14.49 10.15 -12.45
C LEU A 131 15.18 9.15 -11.49
N THR A 132 14.95 7.86 -11.68
CA THR A 132 15.52 6.81 -10.82
C THR A 132 17.02 6.65 -11.07
N SER A 133 17.47 6.78 -12.32
CA SER A 133 18.90 6.73 -12.65
C SER A 133 19.67 7.90 -12.05
N GLU A 134 19.13 9.13 -12.13
CA GLU A 134 19.75 10.32 -11.55
C GLU A 134 19.86 10.21 -10.03
N PHE A 135 18.77 9.78 -9.38
CA PHE A 135 18.74 9.53 -7.94
C PHE A 135 19.81 8.51 -7.50
N LEU A 136 19.92 7.37 -8.20
CA LEU A 136 20.85 6.31 -7.80
C LEU A 136 22.31 6.60 -8.14
N LYS A 137 22.58 7.38 -9.21
CA LYS A 137 23.95 7.84 -9.54
C LYS A 137 24.50 8.79 -8.49
N PHE A 138 23.65 9.64 -7.92
CA PHE A 138 24.07 10.58 -6.87
C PHE A 138 24.50 9.86 -5.58
N ASN A 139 24.03 8.62 -5.37
CA ASN A 139 24.17 7.90 -4.10
C ASN A 139 25.20 6.77 -4.14
N ASP A 140 25.87 6.55 -5.27
CA ASP A 140 26.89 5.52 -5.43
C ASP A 140 28.27 6.02 -4.95
N ASN A 141 28.42 6.17 -3.63
CA ASN A 141 29.71 6.50 -2.99
C ASN A 141 30.61 5.26 -2.83
N ASN A 142 30.14 4.06 -3.18
CA ASN A 142 30.92 2.84 -3.12
C ASN A 142 31.50 2.57 -4.51
N ASN A 143 32.83 2.63 -4.62
CA ASN A 143 33.62 2.30 -5.82
C ASN A 143 33.48 0.83 -6.31
N ASP A 144 32.38 0.12 -6.01
CA ASP A 144 32.08 -1.20 -6.58
C ASP A 144 31.40 -1.02 -7.94
N ALA A 145 32.16 -0.42 -8.84
CA ALA A 145 31.87 -0.22 -10.26
C ALA A 145 31.86 -1.54 -11.06
N ASN A 146 31.12 -2.54 -10.60
CA ASN A 146 30.62 -3.59 -11.47
C ASN A 146 29.32 -3.07 -12.08
N GLY A 147 29.41 -2.37 -13.22
CA GLY A 147 28.28 -1.71 -13.87
C GLY A 147 27.03 -2.59 -14.09
N GLU A 148 27.19 -3.91 -14.06
CA GLU A 148 26.07 -4.86 -14.09
C GLU A 148 25.19 -4.82 -12.82
N ASN A 149 25.76 -4.75 -11.62
CA ASN A 149 24.97 -4.70 -10.37
C ASN A 149 24.24 -3.37 -10.21
N HIS A 150 24.91 -2.27 -10.56
CA HIS A 150 24.29 -0.94 -10.55
C HIS A 150 23.15 -0.86 -11.57
N SER A 151 23.33 -1.44 -12.76
CA SER A 151 22.26 -1.51 -13.77
C SER A 151 21.06 -2.36 -13.31
N LYS A 152 21.30 -3.49 -12.62
CA LYS A 152 20.24 -4.32 -12.03
C LYS A 152 19.48 -3.56 -10.94
N LEU A 153 20.20 -2.88 -10.04
CA LEU A 153 19.61 -2.02 -9.01
C LEU A 153 18.68 -0.97 -9.61
N ILE A 154 19.13 -0.21 -10.61
CA ILE A 154 18.30 0.81 -11.27
C ILE A 154 17.06 0.17 -11.88
N GLY A 155 17.20 -0.92 -12.62
CA GLY A 155 16.08 -1.61 -13.27
C GLY A 155 15.04 -2.09 -12.26
N GLU A 156 15.49 -2.72 -11.17
CA GLU A 156 14.62 -3.19 -10.09
C GLU A 156 13.95 -2.03 -9.34
N ALA A 157 14.71 -1.00 -8.94
CA ALA A 157 14.17 0.16 -8.25
C ALA A 157 13.11 0.89 -9.09
N THR A 158 13.38 1.07 -10.39
CA THR A 158 12.45 1.69 -11.34
C THR A 158 11.17 0.86 -11.46
N TYR A 159 11.29 -0.48 -11.58
CA TYR A 159 10.13 -1.37 -11.63
C TYR A 159 9.27 -1.26 -10.37
N TYR A 160 9.88 -1.38 -9.19
CA TYR A 160 9.12 -1.35 -7.94
C TYR A 160 8.43 -0.01 -7.72
N LEU A 161 9.09 1.10 -8.07
CA LEU A 161 8.49 2.43 -8.00
C LEU A 161 7.36 2.60 -9.03
N ALA A 162 7.53 2.17 -10.29
CA ALA A 162 6.47 2.25 -11.30
C ALA A 162 5.22 1.46 -10.88
N ASN A 163 5.42 0.25 -10.38
CA ASN A 163 4.33 -0.64 -9.95
C ASN A 163 3.69 -0.22 -8.60
N SER A 164 4.17 0.86 -7.96
CA SER A 164 3.67 1.35 -6.67
C SER A 164 2.33 2.07 -6.72
N PHE A 165 1.83 2.42 -7.92
CA PHE A 165 0.77 3.41 -8.07
C PHE A 165 -0.54 2.89 -8.65
N GLY A 166 -0.70 1.57 -8.79
CA GLY A 166 -1.90 0.91 -9.31
C GLY A 166 -1.69 0.28 -10.69
N SER A 167 -2.71 -0.43 -11.19
CA SER A 167 -2.65 -1.11 -12.49
C SER A 167 -3.14 -0.23 -13.64
N LYS A 168 -2.25 0.08 -14.58
CA LYS A 168 -2.58 0.77 -15.83
C LYS A 168 -3.73 0.12 -16.60
N MET A 169 -3.74 -1.21 -16.68
CA MET A 169 -4.72 -1.93 -17.49
C MET A 169 -6.06 -2.04 -16.78
N ARG A 170 -6.06 -2.45 -15.51
CA ARG A 170 -7.26 -2.72 -14.72
C ARG A 170 -7.89 -1.46 -14.10
N LEU A 171 -7.16 -0.35 -14.06
CA LEU A 171 -7.60 0.91 -13.44
C LEU A 171 -7.94 0.73 -11.96
N ASP A 172 -7.17 -0.11 -11.28
CA ASP A 172 -7.33 -0.44 -9.87
C ASP A 172 -6.08 -0.10 -9.04
N TYR A 173 -6.25 -0.05 -7.73
CA TYR A 173 -5.17 0.13 -6.77
C TYR A 173 -5.44 -0.71 -5.50
N GLY A 174 -4.40 -1.21 -4.85
CA GLY A 174 -4.54 -1.99 -3.63
C GLY A 174 -3.21 -2.33 -2.96
N THR A 175 -3.26 -3.26 -2.01
CA THR A 175 -2.14 -3.59 -1.11
C THR A 175 -0.91 -4.16 -1.80
N GLY A 176 -1.06 -4.79 -2.99
CA GLY A 176 0.08 -5.23 -3.80
C GLY A 176 0.92 -4.06 -4.33
N HIS A 177 0.28 -2.94 -4.68
CA HIS A 177 0.95 -1.72 -5.12
C HIS A 177 1.60 -1.00 -3.94
N GLU A 178 0.91 -0.95 -2.80
CA GLU A 178 1.47 -0.49 -1.53
C GLU A 178 2.75 -1.27 -1.15
N LEU A 179 2.73 -2.60 -1.32
CA LEU A 179 3.89 -3.46 -1.11
C LEU A 179 5.03 -3.14 -2.09
N SER A 180 4.72 -2.80 -3.34
CA SER A 180 5.74 -2.41 -4.33
C SER A 180 6.48 -1.14 -3.90
N PHE A 181 5.78 -0.18 -3.27
CA PHE A 181 6.42 1.01 -2.72
C PHE A 181 7.33 0.70 -1.53
N VAL A 182 6.88 -0.20 -0.64
CA VAL A 182 7.72 -0.74 0.45
C VAL A 182 8.97 -1.41 -0.09
N ALA A 183 8.84 -2.15 -1.19
CA ALA A 183 9.96 -2.85 -1.80
C ALA A 183 10.97 -1.87 -2.42
N PHE A 184 10.50 -0.82 -3.09
CA PHE A 184 11.36 0.26 -3.58
C PHE A 184 12.13 0.90 -2.43
N LEU A 185 11.44 1.52 -1.47
CA LEU A 185 12.07 2.29 -0.40
C LEU A 185 12.92 1.39 0.51
N GLY A 186 12.36 0.26 0.93
CA GLY A 186 13.01 -0.69 1.81
C GLY A 186 14.21 -1.39 1.18
N GLY A 187 14.18 -1.62 -0.14
CA GLY A 187 15.32 -2.18 -0.87
C GLY A 187 16.52 -1.24 -0.78
N LEU A 188 16.31 0.05 -1.01
CA LEU A 188 17.35 1.09 -0.88
C LEU A 188 17.88 1.19 0.55
N MET A 189 16.99 1.09 1.56
CA MET A 189 17.38 1.07 2.97
C MET A 189 18.20 -0.17 3.34
N HIS A 190 17.80 -1.35 2.85
CA HIS A 190 18.45 -2.62 3.15
C HIS A 190 19.90 -2.63 2.66
N PHE A 191 20.14 -2.11 1.45
CA PHE A 191 21.47 -1.98 0.85
C PHE A 191 22.19 -0.67 1.19
N LYS A 192 21.64 0.13 2.11
CA LYS A 192 22.26 1.36 2.63
C LYS A 192 22.51 2.46 1.59
N PHE A 193 21.76 2.46 0.48
CA PHE A 193 21.71 3.59 -0.45
C PHE A 193 21.03 4.80 0.19
N ILE A 194 20.10 4.55 1.11
CA ILE A 194 19.48 5.58 1.95
C ILE A 194 19.43 5.09 3.41
N ALA A 195 19.42 6.02 4.35
CA ALA A 195 19.25 5.75 5.77
C ALA A 195 18.31 6.79 6.41
N PRO A 196 17.03 6.85 5.97
CA PRO A 196 16.09 7.83 6.49
C PRO A 196 15.81 7.59 7.97
N THR A 197 15.70 8.69 8.72
CA THR A 197 15.14 8.70 10.07
C THR A 197 13.66 8.31 10.05
N GLY A 198 13.09 8.00 11.22
CA GLY A 198 11.67 7.72 11.33
C GLY A 198 10.77 8.89 10.87
N LEU A 199 11.23 10.13 11.05
CA LEU A 199 10.54 11.33 10.59
C LEU A 199 10.54 11.44 9.06
N GLU A 200 11.69 11.20 8.43
CA GLU A 200 11.83 11.18 6.97
C GLU A 200 11.01 10.06 6.34
N LEU A 201 11.01 8.87 6.94
CA LEU A 201 10.15 7.76 6.51
C LEU A 201 8.67 8.15 6.55
N LEU A 202 8.21 8.73 7.66
CA LEU A 202 6.83 9.21 7.76
C LEU A 202 6.52 10.28 6.72
N THR A 203 7.46 11.16 6.40
CA THR A 203 7.29 12.19 5.39
C THR A 203 7.15 11.58 3.99
N ILE A 204 8.03 10.63 3.63
CA ILE A 204 7.97 9.91 2.35
C ILE A 204 6.64 9.16 2.22
N PHE A 205 6.27 8.36 3.23
CA PHE A 205 5.01 7.61 3.21
C PHE A 205 3.80 8.55 3.16
N SER A 206 3.83 9.69 3.86
CA SER A 206 2.74 10.67 3.81
C SER A 206 2.54 11.22 2.39
N LYS A 207 3.62 11.61 1.71
CA LYS A 207 3.55 12.08 0.32
C LYS A 207 3.15 10.98 -0.66
N TYR A 208 3.58 9.75 -0.41
CA TYR A 208 3.11 8.59 -1.16
C TYR A 208 1.60 8.38 -1.04
N TYR A 209 1.05 8.42 0.19
CA TYR A 209 -0.39 8.23 0.40
C TYR A 209 -1.23 9.39 -0.14
N ASP A 210 -0.73 10.62 -0.07
CA ASP A 210 -1.38 11.76 -0.72
C ASP A 210 -1.45 11.55 -2.23
N LEU A 211 -0.35 11.16 -2.87
CA LEU A 211 -0.31 10.82 -4.29
C LEU A 211 -1.27 9.68 -4.64
N ALA A 212 -1.18 8.53 -3.95
CA ALA A 212 -2.03 7.37 -4.20
C ALA A 212 -3.53 7.71 -4.06
N ARG A 213 -3.91 8.50 -3.05
CA ARG A 213 -5.29 8.93 -2.88
C ARG A 213 -5.74 9.95 -3.90
N ARG A 214 -4.87 10.86 -4.35
CA ARG A 214 -5.20 11.75 -5.48
C ARG A 214 -5.49 10.92 -6.73
N LEU A 215 -4.69 9.89 -7.02
CA LEU A 215 -4.96 8.97 -8.14
C LEU A 215 -6.32 8.28 -7.99
N ILE A 216 -6.61 7.70 -6.83
CA ILE A 216 -7.90 7.06 -6.53
C ILE A 216 -9.06 8.04 -6.75
N LEU A 217 -8.96 9.26 -6.22
CA LEU A 217 -10.04 10.25 -6.31
C LEU A 217 -10.22 10.82 -7.72
N VAL A 218 -9.13 11.22 -8.39
CA VAL A 218 -9.18 11.89 -9.70
C VAL A 218 -9.64 10.92 -10.78
N TYR A 219 -9.09 9.71 -10.76
CA TYR A 219 -9.37 8.70 -11.77
C TYR A 219 -10.40 7.66 -11.34
N ASN A 220 -11.00 7.77 -10.15
CA ASN A 220 -12.00 6.82 -9.66
C ASN A 220 -11.51 5.37 -9.71
N LEU A 221 -10.30 5.12 -9.20
CA LEU A 221 -9.68 3.79 -9.26
C LEU A 221 -10.46 2.80 -8.42
N GLU A 222 -10.55 1.57 -8.90
CA GLU A 222 -11.22 0.49 -8.19
C GLU A 222 -10.32 -0.14 -7.12
N PRO A 223 -10.91 -0.73 -6.07
CA PRO A 223 -10.19 -1.59 -5.14
C PRO A 223 -9.63 -2.84 -5.86
N ALA A 224 -8.31 -3.02 -5.82
CA ALA A 224 -7.66 -4.23 -6.29
C ALA A 224 -7.78 -5.35 -5.25
N GLY A 225 -8.23 -6.53 -5.70
CA GLY A 225 -8.57 -7.66 -4.82
C GLY A 225 -9.98 -7.57 -4.23
N SER A 226 -10.81 -8.57 -4.48
CA SER A 226 -12.19 -8.62 -3.98
C SER A 226 -12.25 -9.18 -2.56
N HIS A 227 -12.12 -8.33 -1.55
CA HIS A 227 -12.49 -8.68 -0.17
C HIS A 227 -13.81 -8.04 0.28
N GLY A 228 -14.34 -7.12 -0.54
CA GLY A 228 -15.54 -6.37 -0.21
C GLY A 228 -15.43 -5.76 1.19
N VAL A 229 -16.51 -5.85 1.96
CA VAL A 229 -16.59 -5.32 3.32
C VAL A 229 -15.75 -6.11 4.34
N TRP A 230 -15.17 -7.25 3.94
CA TRP A 230 -14.34 -8.11 4.80
C TRP A 230 -12.84 -7.84 4.67
N GLY A 231 -12.44 -6.85 3.87
CA GLY A 231 -11.09 -6.29 3.90
C GLY A 231 -10.88 -5.37 5.09
N LEU A 232 -9.62 -5.09 5.44
CA LEU A 232 -9.30 -4.06 6.43
C LEU A 232 -9.76 -2.68 5.93
N ASP A 233 -9.47 -2.40 4.66
CA ASP A 233 -9.74 -1.18 3.90
C ASP A 233 -9.81 -1.57 2.42
N ASP A 234 -10.36 -0.68 1.60
CA ASP A 234 -10.50 -0.94 0.16
C ASP A 234 -9.13 -0.96 -0.55
N HIS A 235 -8.16 -0.15 -0.11
CA HIS A 235 -6.94 0.13 -0.84
C HIS A 235 -5.65 -0.11 -0.03
N PHE A 236 -5.68 0.11 1.28
CA PHE A 236 -4.44 0.23 2.09
C PHE A 236 -4.42 -0.71 3.29
N HIS A 237 -3.24 -1.21 3.66
CA HIS A 237 -3.05 -1.95 4.90
C HIS A 237 -1.92 -1.36 5.73
N LEU A 238 -0.78 -1.10 5.10
CA LEU A 238 0.43 -0.61 5.76
C LEU A 238 0.19 0.71 6.50
N ILE A 239 -0.63 1.60 5.92
CA ILE A 239 -0.96 2.89 6.55
C ILE A 239 -1.48 2.75 7.99
N TYR A 240 -2.27 1.70 8.25
CA TYR A 240 -2.80 1.40 9.58
C TYR A 240 -1.71 0.84 10.50
N ILE A 241 -0.78 0.03 9.98
CA ILE A 241 0.35 -0.48 10.76
C ILE A 241 1.25 0.67 11.19
N LEU A 242 1.64 1.54 10.25
CA LEU A 242 2.51 2.68 10.52
C LEU A 242 1.85 3.63 11.52
N GLY A 243 0.59 3.99 11.30
CA GLY A 243 -0.14 4.88 12.21
C GLY A 243 -0.39 4.29 13.60
N ALA A 244 -0.62 2.99 13.72
CA ALA A 244 -0.67 2.33 15.03
C ALA A 244 0.70 2.35 15.72
N SER A 245 1.80 2.24 14.95
CA SER A 245 3.17 2.35 15.46
C SER A 245 3.51 3.75 15.96
N GLN A 246 3.07 4.80 15.25
CA GLN A 246 3.22 6.19 15.70
C GLN A 246 2.61 6.44 17.08
N PHE A 247 1.50 5.76 17.42
CA PHE A 247 0.86 5.85 18.75
C PHE A 247 1.44 4.91 19.80
N CYS A 248 2.32 3.98 19.43
CA CYS A 248 3.05 3.19 20.41
C CYS A 248 4.04 4.12 21.15
N GLU A 249 4.01 4.09 22.48
CA GLU A 249 4.85 4.91 23.36
C GLU A 249 4.61 6.44 23.32
N ASP A 250 3.63 6.92 22.54
CA ASP A 250 3.16 8.31 22.59
C ASP A 250 2.22 8.51 23.79
N LYS A 251 2.66 9.33 24.75
CA LYS A 251 1.89 9.70 25.95
C LYS A 251 0.60 10.46 25.62
N PHE A 252 0.54 11.08 24.44
CA PHE A 252 -0.60 11.86 23.96
C PHE A 252 -1.43 11.09 22.93
N ALA A 253 -1.19 9.78 22.76
CA ALA A 253 -2.01 8.96 21.89
C ALA A 253 -3.46 8.92 22.43
N PRO A 254 -4.47 9.05 21.54
CA PRO A 254 -5.85 8.79 21.93
C PRO A 254 -6.00 7.31 22.34
N SER A 255 -7.03 6.97 23.11
CA SER A 255 -7.32 5.54 23.33
C SER A 255 -7.77 4.89 22.02
N VAL A 256 -7.48 3.59 21.84
CA VAL A 256 -7.91 2.85 20.64
C VAL A 256 -9.42 3.00 20.43
N ARG A 257 -10.22 2.95 21.51
CA ARG A 257 -11.68 3.08 21.46
C ARG A 257 -12.16 4.42 20.87
N THR A 258 -11.46 5.52 21.14
CA THR A 258 -11.90 6.86 20.74
C THR A 258 -11.33 7.31 19.39
N ALA A 259 -10.56 6.47 18.71
CA ALA A 259 -9.91 6.81 17.45
C ALA A 259 -10.89 7.12 16.31
N LEU A 260 -12.10 6.54 16.34
CA LEU A 260 -13.18 6.84 15.38
C LEU A 260 -14.00 8.09 15.72
N SER A 261 -13.72 8.76 16.86
CA SER A 261 -14.48 9.95 17.25
C SER A 261 -14.11 11.17 16.40
N LYS A 262 -15.09 12.04 16.14
CA LYS A 262 -14.88 13.29 15.40
C LYS A 262 -13.74 14.14 16.00
N GLN A 263 -13.64 14.19 17.33
CA GLN A 263 -12.60 14.95 18.01
C GLN A 263 -11.19 14.40 17.71
N THR A 264 -11.01 13.08 17.82
CA THR A 264 -9.73 12.44 17.52
C THR A 264 -9.36 12.60 16.05
N ILE A 265 -10.32 12.42 15.15
CA ILE A 265 -10.12 12.60 13.71
C ILE A 265 -9.67 14.03 13.42
N LEU A 266 -10.37 15.03 13.97
CA LEU A 266 -9.99 16.42 13.76
C LEU A 266 -8.58 16.73 14.30
N GLY A 267 -8.23 16.22 15.49
CA GLY A 267 -6.96 16.49 16.15
C GLY A 267 -5.74 15.77 15.56
N HIS A 268 -5.90 14.57 14.99
CA HIS A 268 -4.77 13.71 14.62
C HIS A 268 -4.66 13.35 13.14
N ARG A 269 -5.66 13.66 12.28
CA ARG A 269 -5.65 13.27 10.86
C ARG A 269 -4.48 13.82 10.04
N LEU A 270 -3.79 14.86 10.51
CA LEU A 270 -2.61 15.44 9.84
C LEU A 270 -1.29 15.07 10.53
N SER A 271 -1.32 14.37 11.66
CA SER A 271 -0.14 14.00 12.44
C SER A 271 0.04 12.48 12.56
N ASN A 272 -0.98 11.68 12.23
CA ASN A 272 -1.00 10.23 12.38
C ASN A 272 -1.68 9.53 11.18
N LEU A 273 -0.98 8.55 10.58
CA LEU A 273 -1.43 7.84 9.38
C LEU A 273 -2.68 6.97 9.60
N TYR A 274 -2.88 6.39 10.79
CA TYR A 274 -4.05 5.57 11.08
C TYR A 274 -5.31 6.44 11.07
N VAL A 275 -5.25 7.56 11.80
CA VAL A 275 -6.36 8.51 11.87
C VAL A 275 -6.59 9.20 10.53
N ASN A 276 -5.52 9.47 9.78
CA ASN A 276 -5.59 9.98 8.42
C ASN A 276 -6.33 9.01 7.48
N ALA A 277 -6.06 7.70 7.56
CA ALA A 277 -6.77 6.67 6.80
C ALA A 277 -8.26 6.58 7.18
N VAL A 278 -8.57 6.60 8.48
CA VAL A 278 -9.95 6.64 8.98
C VAL A 278 -10.69 7.89 8.47
N ALA A 279 -10.04 9.06 8.47
CA ALA A 279 -10.62 10.29 7.93
C ALA A 279 -10.98 10.14 6.44
N PHE A 280 -10.12 9.47 5.66
CA PHE A 280 -10.38 9.17 4.26
C PHE A 280 -11.58 8.21 4.07
N ILE A 281 -11.73 7.19 4.91
CA ILE A 281 -12.93 6.33 4.90
C ILE A 281 -14.19 7.17 5.11
N PHE A 282 -14.21 8.04 6.14
CA PHE A 282 -15.36 8.93 6.39
C PHE A 282 -15.61 9.92 5.25
N LYS A 283 -14.59 10.24 4.45
CA LYS A 283 -14.76 11.03 3.22
C LYS A 283 -15.49 10.22 2.15
N LEU A 284 -15.07 8.99 1.90
CA LEU A 284 -15.60 8.15 0.82
C LEU A 284 -16.95 7.49 1.13
N LYS A 285 -17.10 6.97 2.34
CA LYS A 285 -18.24 6.13 2.75
C LYS A 285 -19.17 6.92 3.67
N SER A 286 -20.47 6.63 3.58
CA SER A 286 -21.50 7.21 4.43
C SER A 286 -22.31 6.10 5.09
N GLY A 287 -22.92 6.41 6.23
CA GLY A 287 -23.65 5.44 7.04
C GLY A 287 -22.89 5.03 8.31
N PRO A 288 -23.42 4.08 9.08
CA PRO A 288 -22.77 3.57 10.28
C PRO A 288 -21.44 2.89 9.95
N PHE A 289 -20.36 3.30 10.63
CA PHE A 289 -19.00 2.86 10.31
C PHE A 289 -18.83 1.32 10.33
N HIS A 290 -19.48 0.64 11.26
CA HIS A 290 -19.41 -0.82 11.41
C HIS A 290 -20.05 -1.59 10.23
N GLU A 291 -20.95 -0.97 9.46
CA GLU A 291 -21.59 -1.61 8.31
C GLU A 291 -20.67 -1.67 7.09
N HIS A 292 -19.79 -0.67 6.92
CA HIS A 292 -18.92 -0.58 5.74
C HIS A 292 -17.42 -0.81 6.05
N SER A 293 -17.05 -0.85 7.34
CA SER A 293 -15.69 -1.07 7.82
C SER A 293 -15.67 -1.92 9.13
N PRO A 294 -16.25 -3.14 9.11
CA PRO A 294 -16.44 -3.95 10.32
C PRO A 294 -15.11 -4.38 10.96
N ILE A 295 -14.06 -4.68 10.20
CA ILE A 295 -12.76 -5.08 10.77
C ILE A 295 -12.14 -3.95 11.60
N ILE A 296 -12.12 -2.73 11.05
CA ILE A 296 -11.62 -1.56 11.79
C ILE A 296 -12.52 -1.29 13.00
N SER A 297 -13.85 -1.39 12.85
CA SER A 297 -14.79 -1.25 13.96
C SER A 297 -14.54 -2.26 15.08
N ASP A 298 -14.24 -3.50 14.73
CA ASP A 298 -13.95 -4.58 15.67
C ASP A 298 -12.64 -4.31 16.44
N ILE A 299 -11.60 -3.82 15.75
CA ILE A 299 -10.34 -3.38 16.37
C ILE A 299 -10.63 -2.33 17.45
N HIS A 300 -11.43 -1.30 17.14
CA HIS A 300 -11.75 -0.23 18.09
C HIS A 300 -12.67 -0.66 19.24
N THR A 301 -13.38 -1.77 19.07
CA THR A 301 -14.28 -2.33 20.09
C THR A 301 -13.52 -3.27 21.03
N ASN A 302 -12.63 -4.10 20.49
CA ASN A 302 -12.04 -5.25 21.19
C ASN A 302 -10.56 -5.09 21.56
N VAL A 303 -9.83 -4.16 20.96
CA VAL A 303 -8.39 -3.97 21.21
C VAL A 303 -8.17 -2.70 22.04
N LEU A 304 -7.47 -2.84 23.17
CA LEU A 304 -7.28 -1.73 24.11
C LEU A 304 -5.99 -0.93 23.89
N LEU A 305 -4.93 -1.58 23.38
CA LEU A 305 -3.59 -1.00 23.30
C LEU A 305 -3.12 -0.89 21.85
N TRP A 306 -2.57 0.26 21.46
CA TRP A 306 -2.01 0.47 20.11
C TRP A 306 -0.92 -0.52 19.73
N VAL A 307 -0.09 -0.94 20.70
CA VAL A 307 0.91 -2.00 20.46
C VAL A 307 0.26 -3.32 20.04
N LYS A 308 -0.94 -3.63 20.57
CA LYS A 308 -1.73 -4.82 20.18
C LYS A 308 -2.39 -4.63 18.83
N VAL A 309 -2.87 -3.41 18.51
CA VAL A 309 -3.35 -3.07 17.17
C VAL A 309 -2.24 -3.30 16.13
N ARG A 310 -1.06 -2.70 16.34
CA ARG A 310 0.11 -2.88 15.46
C ARG A 310 0.50 -4.36 15.31
N GLN A 311 0.60 -5.10 16.41
CA GLN A 311 0.92 -6.53 16.37
C GLN A 311 -0.12 -7.35 15.59
N GLY A 312 -1.40 -7.08 15.80
CA GLY A 312 -2.50 -7.73 15.09
C GLY A 312 -2.49 -7.42 13.59
N LEU A 313 -2.31 -6.15 13.23
CA LEU A 313 -2.25 -5.70 11.84
C LEU A 313 -1.01 -6.22 11.11
N MET A 314 0.14 -6.31 11.78
CA MET A 314 1.34 -6.97 11.23
C MET A 314 1.06 -8.44 10.91
N LYS A 315 0.46 -9.19 11.85
CA LYS A 315 0.07 -10.59 11.59
C LYS A 315 -0.92 -10.71 10.45
N MET A 316 -1.90 -9.81 10.39
CA MET A 316 -2.88 -9.76 9.32
C MET A 316 -2.19 -9.48 7.97
N TYR A 317 -1.20 -8.60 7.91
CA TYR A 317 -0.43 -8.33 6.67
C TYR A 317 0.30 -9.56 6.14
N MET A 318 0.87 -10.37 7.05
CA MET A 318 1.52 -11.63 6.67
C MET A 318 0.57 -12.60 5.96
N VAL A 319 -0.69 -12.65 6.39
CA VAL A 319 -1.69 -13.55 5.81
C VAL A 319 -2.34 -12.94 4.58
N GLU A 320 -2.80 -11.69 4.69
CA GLU A 320 -3.69 -11.04 3.73
C GLU A 320 -2.93 -10.36 2.59
N VAL A 321 -1.62 -10.12 2.73
CA VAL A 321 -0.78 -9.54 1.67
C VAL A 321 0.25 -10.56 1.19
N PHE A 322 1.14 -11.05 2.07
CA PHE A 322 2.17 -12.01 1.65
C PHE A 322 1.63 -13.42 1.39
N GLY A 323 0.62 -13.86 2.16
CA GLY A 323 0.02 -15.19 2.07
C GLY A 323 -1.10 -15.31 1.02
N LYS A 324 -1.45 -14.22 0.32
CA LYS A 324 -2.52 -14.21 -0.67
C LYS A 324 -1.95 -14.17 -2.09
N PHE A 325 -2.14 -15.28 -2.82
CA PHE A 325 -1.75 -15.40 -4.23
C PHE A 325 -2.23 -14.23 -5.10
N PRO A 326 -3.53 -13.82 -5.08
CA PRO A 326 -3.99 -12.73 -5.94
C PRO A 326 -3.28 -11.40 -5.72
N VAL A 327 -2.73 -11.18 -4.52
CA VAL A 327 -1.99 -9.97 -4.16
C VAL A 327 -0.53 -10.11 -4.59
N ILE A 328 0.13 -11.19 -4.17
CA ILE A 328 1.59 -11.33 -4.32
C ILE A 328 2.04 -11.77 -5.73
N GLN A 329 1.14 -12.29 -6.58
CA GLN A 329 1.46 -12.68 -7.96
C GLN A 329 1.99 -11.53 -8.83
N HIS A 330 1.65 -10.28 -8.47
CA HIS A 330 2.11 -9.08 -9.17
C HIS A 330 3.43 -8.54 -8.62
N PHE A 331 4.00 -9.17 -7.58
CA PHE A 331 5.34 -8.86 -7.09
C PHE A 331 6.37 -9.64 -7.91
N TRP A 332 7.07 -8.95 -8.82
CA TRP A 332 8.12 -9.59 -9.63
C TRP A 332 9.47 -9.53 -8.93
N PHE A 333 10.34 -10.48 -9.27
CA PHE A 333 11.60 -10.73 -8.58
C PHE A 333 12.76 -10.42 -9.50
N GLY A 334 13.67 -9.57 -9.05
CA GLY A 334 14.94 -9.32 -9.71
C GLY A 334 16.09 -10.17 -9.14
N GLU A 335 17.32 -9.82 -9.46
CA GLU A 335 18.52 -10.55 -9.05
C GLU A 335 19.30 -9.89 -7.90
N TYR A 336 19.03 -8.60 -7.64
CA TYR A 336 19.73 -7.75 -6.70
C TYR A 336 18.88 -7.44 -5.46
N LEU A 337 17.77 -6.69 -5.62
CA LEU A 337 16.95 -6.22 -4.50
C LEU A 337 16.06 -7.32 -3.92
N TYR A 338 15.47 -8.20 -4.74
CA TYR A 338 14.60 -9.27 -4.24
C TYR A 338 14.78 -10.59 -5.02
N PRO A 339 15.86 -11.35 -4.76
CA PRO A 339 16.14 -12.59 -5.46
C PRO A 339 15.16 -13.73 -5.18
N TRP A 340 14.71 -14.42 -6.24
CA TRP A 340 13.99 -15.70 -6.16
C TRP A 340 14.96 -16.88 -5.92
N LYS A 341 15.63 -16.85 -4.77
CA LYS A 341 16.58 -17.86 -4.32
C LYS A 341 16.22 -18.28 -2.91
N HIS A 342 16.45 -19.55 -2.57
CA HIS A 342 16.18 -20.07 -1.25
C HIS A 342 17.07 -19.37 -0.21
N ALA A 343 16.51 -18.98 0.92
CA ALA A 343 17.17 -18.08 1.87
C ALA A 343 18.42 -18.69 2.52
N GLN A 344 18.39 -19.99 2.81
CA GLN A 344 19.52 -20.71 3.42
C GLN A 344 20.53 -21.22 2.38
N THR A 345 20.08 -22.00 1.38
CA THR A 345 20.99 -22.63 0.40
C THR A 345 21.48 -21.69 -0.70
N LYS A 346 20.83 -20.53 -0.89
CA LYS A 346 21.10 -19.55 -1.96
C LYS A 346 20.90 -20.07 -3.38
N LEU A 347 20.38 -21.29 -3.53
CA LEU A 347 20.04 -21.87 -4.84
C LEU A 347 18.75 -21.23 -5.38
N ALA A 348 18.62 -21.18 -6.71
CA ALA A 348 17.39 -20.73 -7.35
C ALA A 348 16.23 -21.63 -6.94
N LEU A 349 15.09 -21.02 -6.59
CA LEU A 349 13.86 -21.74 -6.31
C LEU A 349 13.20 -22.14 -7.64
N PRO A 350 12.44 -23.25 -7.68
CA PRO A 350 11.75 -23.67 -8.89
C PRO A 350 10.75 -22.59 -9.33
N VAL A 351 10.56 -22.48 -10.63
CA VAL A 351 9.55 -21.63 -11.26
C VAL A 351 8.69 -22.55 -12.11
N ILE A 352 7.44 -22.74 -11.68
CA ILE A 352 6.51 -23.64 -12.38
C ILE A 352 5.62 -22.76 -13.25
N GLN A 353 6.08 -22.46 -14.45
CA GLN A 353 5.23 -21.92 -15.50
C GLN A 353 4.34 -23.08 -15.98
N ARG A 354 3.06 -23.05 -15.61
CA ARG A 354 2.08 -23.87 -16.30
C ARG A 354 1.70 -23.07 -17.53
N ASP A 355 1.80 -23.68 -18.71
CA ASP A 355 1.35 -23.09 -19.97
C ASP A 355 -0.15 -22.79 -19.84
N ARG A 356 -0.46 -21.59 -19.37
CA ARG A 356 -1.75 -20.96 -19.60
C ARG A 356 -1.59 -20.31 -20.95
N GLU A 357 -2.35 -20.76 -21.94
CA GLU A 357 -2.32 -20.20 -23.28
C GLU A 357 -2.37 -18.67 -23.20
N ASP A 358 -1.43 -17.97 -23.85
CA ASP A 358 -1.37 -16.51 -23.91
C ASP A 358 -2.78 -15.97 -24.30
N GLY A 359 -3.52 -15.47 -23.30
CA GLY A 359 -4.94 -15.14 -23.41
C GLY A 359 -5.82 -15.69 -22.27
N GLU A 360 -5.34 -16.60 -21.43
CA GLU A 360 -6.04 -17.01 -20.21
C GLU A 360 -5.93 -15.99 -19.07
N GLU A 361 -4.85 -15.19 -19.00
CA GLU A 361 -4.78 -14.07 -18.05
C GLU A 361 -5.85 -13.01 -18.38
N GLU A 362 -6.00 -12.62 -19.66
CA GLU A 362 -7.12 -11.75 -20.09
C GLU A 362 -8.49 -12.39 -19.83
N LYS A 363 -8.65 -13.71 -20.03
CA LYS A 363 -9.93 -14.41 -19.75
C LYS A 363 -10.22 -14.59 -18.26
N GLU A 364 -9.22 -14.76 -17.41
CA GLU A 364 -9.39 -14.83 -15.96
C GLU A 364 -9.66 -13.43 -15.40
N GLU A 365 -8.98 -12.40 -15.91
CA GLU A 365 -9.27 -11.00 -15.63
C GLU A 365 -10.67 -10.58 -16.09
N ASP A 366 -11.12 -11.02 -17.28
CA ASP A 366 -12.48 -10.81 -17.77
C ASP A 366 -13.52 -11.62 -16.95
N ARG A 367 -13.18 -12.82 -16.47
CA ARG A 367 -14.06 -13.60 -15.57
C ARG A 367 -14.19 -12.95 -14.20
N GLU A 368 -13.10 -12.46 -13.61
CA GLU A 368 -13.14 -11.70 -12.37
C GLU A 368 -13.95 -10.40 -12.54
N ARG A 369 -13.82 -9.74 -13.70
CA ARG A 369 -14.65 -8.59 -14.07
C ARG A 369 -16.13 -8.97 -14.19
N GLU A 370 -16.48 -10.04 -14.91
CA GLU A 370 -17.86 -10.53 -15.04
C GLU A 370 -18.47 -10.96 -13.70
N GLU A 371 -17.70 -11.61 -12.81
CA GLU A 371 -18.16 -11.96 -11.47
C GLU A 371 -18.40 -10.72 -10.61
N ARG A 372 -17.56 -9.69 -10.72
CA ARG A 372 -17.80 -8.38 -10.09
C ARG A 372 -19.06 -7.70 -10.63
N GLU A 373 -19.28 -7.76 -11.95
CA GLU A 373 -20.49 -7.22 -12.58
C GLU A 373 -21.77 -7.93 -12.11
N LYS A 374 -21.73 -9.24 -11.86
CA LYS A 374 -22.88 -10.01 -11.33
C LYS A 374 -23.16 -9.73 -9.86
N LEU A 375 -22.15 -9.32 -9.08
CA LEU A 375 -22.31 -8.96 -7.67
C LEU A 375 -22.91 -7.55 -7.47
N PHE A 376 -22.79 -6.67 -8.46
CA PHE A 376 -23.24 -5.28 -8.41
C PHE A 376 -24.22 -4.97 -9.56
N ASP A 377 -25.47 -5.40 -9.43
CA ASP A 377 -26.58 -4.95 -10.29
C ASP A 377 -27.09 -3.56 -9.83
N PRO A 378 -26.94 -2.49 -10.63
CA PRO A 378 -27.36 -1.14 -10.26
C PRO A 378 -28.89 -0.98 -10.20
N THR A 379 -29.67 -1.92 -10.76
CA THR A 379 -31.14 -1.81 -10.80
C THR A 379 -31.82 -2.11 -9.46
N ARG A 380 -31.05 -2.50 -8.42
CA ARG A 380 -31.55 -2.69 -7.04
C ARG A 380 -31.22 -1.57 -6.05
N SER A 381 -30.52 -0.51 -6.45
CA SER A 381 -30.13 0.57 -5.52
C SER A 381 -31.13 1.74 -5.42
N ALA A 382 -32.24 1.69 -6.15
CA ALA A 382 -33.31 2.68 -6.04
C ALA A 382 -34.58 2.04 -5.44
N GLY A 383 -34.67 1.98 -4.11
CA GLY A 383 -35.93 1.68 -3.43
C GLY A 383 -35.78 1.00 -2.08
N VAL A 384 -36.19 1.71 -1.02
CA VAL A 384 -36.64 1.25 0.31
C VAL A 384 -36.34 -0.23 0.63
N ILE A 385 -35.32 -0.47 1.46
CA ILE A 385 -35.01 -1.80 1.99
C ILE A 385 -36.16 -2.25 2.92
N LYS A 386 -37.06 -3.07 2.39
CA LYS A 386 -37.96 -3.90 3.20
C LYS A 386 -37.28 -5.25 3.43
N ALA A 387 -37.06 -5.59 4.69
CA ALA A 387 -36.37 -6.81 5.11
C ALA A 387 -36.99 -8.05 4.45
N MET A 388 -36.19 -8.77 3.65
CA MET A 388 -36.57 -10.03 3.03
C MET A 388 -35.62 -11.12 3.53
N LYS A 389 -36.14 -12.01 4.39
CA LYS A 389 -35.48 -13.26 4.79
C LYS A 389 -35.32 -14.13 3.54
N MET A 390 -34.09 -14.51 3.21
CA MET A 390 -33.78 -15.50 2.17
C MET A 390 -33.06 -16.72 2.77
N PRO A 391 -33.24 -17.91 2.18
CA PRO A 391 -33.12 -19.18 2.87
C PRO A 391 -31.68 -19.70 2.96
N THR A 392 -31.45 -20.45 4.01
CA THR A 392 -30.21 -21.19 4.27
C THR A 392 -30.04 -22.33 3.27
N LYS A 393 -29.03 -22.22 2.39
CA LYS A 393 -28.11 -23.29 1.93
C LYS A 393 -27.46 -22.91 0.59
N SER A 394 -26.19 -22.50 0.65
CA SER A 394 -25.21 -22.68 -0.43
C SER A 394 -23.83 -22.63 0.22
N LYS A 395 -23.10 -23.76 0.18
CA LYS A 395 -21.74 -23.88 0.71
C LYS A 395 -20.76 -23.36 -0.34
N SER A 396 -20.34 -22.11 -0.23
CA SER A 396 -19.11 -21.61 -0.85
C SER A 396 -18.00 -21.64 0.20
N ASN A 397 -17.06 -22.58 0.08
CA ASN A 397 -15.86 -22.65 0.92
C ASN A 397 -14.87 -21.56 0.48
N ILE A 398 -15.10 -20.33 0.90
CA ILE A 398 -14.04 -19.31 0.96
C ILE A 398 -13.43 -19.44 2.36
N PRO A 399 -12.13 -19.77 2.50
CA PRO A 399 -11.51 -19.84 3.82
C PRO A 399 -11.46 -18.42 4.41
N MET A 400 -12.30 -18.18 5.41
CA MET A 400 -12.32 -16.95 6.20
C MET A 400 -11.15 -16.97 7.19
N THR A 401 -10.30 -15.96 7.18
CA THR A 401 -9.35 -15.72 8.25
C THR A 401 -10.10 -15.11 9.44
N ALA A 402 -10.35 -15.90 10.49
CA ALA A 402 -10.87 -15.35 11.74
C ALA A 402 -9.91 -14.29 12.30
N ALA A 403 -10.46 -13.22 12.87
CA ALA A 403 -9.68 -12.13 13.44
C ALA A 403 -8.54 -12.65 14.35
N PRO A 404 -7.26 -12.28 14.11
CA PRO A 404 -6.13 -12.85 14.85
C PRO A 404 -6.16 -12.64 16.37
N TRP A 405 -7.01 -11.72 16.87
CA TRP A 405 -7.22 -11.46 18.30
C TRP A 405 -8.35 -12.27 18.93
N ALA A 406 -9.17 -12.98 18.14
CA ALA A 406 -10.29 -13.79 18.62
C ALA A 406 -9.86 -15.16 19.20
N ASN A 407 -8.63 -15.60 18.97
CA ASN A 407 -8.12 -16.89 19.47
C ASN A 407 -6.92 -16.69 20.40
N SER A 408 -7.17 -16.71 21.71
CA SER A 408 -6.14 -16.62 22.75
C SER A 408 -5.42 -17.95 23.06
N ASN A 409 -5.73 -19.06 22.37
CA ASN A 409 -5.33 -20.41 22.81
C ASN A 409 -4.65 -21.34 21.79
N ARG A 410 -4.18 -20.83 20.64
CA ARG A 410 -3.28 -21.59 19.76
C ARG A 410 -2.12 -20.68 19.36
N PHE A 411 -0.90 -21.21 19.25
CA PHE A 411 0.36 -20.48 19.09
C PHE A 411 1.00 -19.96 20.39
N ARG A 412 1.21 -20.86 21.35
CA ARG A 412 2.48 -20.86 22.09
C ARG A 412 3.56 -21.35 21.12
N ASP A 413 4.73 -20.71 21.17
CA ASP A 413 5.90 -20.89 20.32
C ASP A 413 5.93 -20.06 19.02
N SER A 414 6.24 -18.77 19.21
CA SER A 414 6.70 -17.86 18.15
C SER A 414 7.71 -16.90 18.77
N PRO A 415 8.85 -16.55 18.10
CA PRO A 415 9.98 -15.86 18.73
C PRO A 415 9.74 -14.36 19.03
N PHE A 416 8.51 -13.89 19.00
CA PHE A 416 8.13 -12.49 19.25
C PHE A 416 7.98 -12.14 20.75
N THR A 417 8.62 -12.88 21.65
CA THR A 417 8.54 -12.66 23.11
C THR A 417 9.85 -12.26 23.77
N LYS A 418 10.87 -11.78 23.04
CA LYS A 418 12.08 -11.25 23.70
C LYS A 418 12.61 -9.94 23.10
N ARG A 419 12.58 -8.96 24.00
CA ARG A 419 13.16 -7.61 24.05
C ARG A 419 12.52 -6.53 23.20
#